data_AF-A0A9P0KS00-F1
#
_entry.id   AF-A0A9P0KS00-F1
#
_cell.length_a   1.000
_cell.length_b   1.000
_cell.length_c   1.000
_cell.angle_alpha   90.00
_cell.angle_beta   90.00
_cell.angle_gamma   90.00
#
_symmetry.space_group_name_H-M   'P 1'
#
loop_
_entity.id
_entity.type
_entity.pdbx_description
1 polymer ?
#
loop_
_entity_poly.entity_id
_entity_poly.type
_entity_poly.pdbx_seq_one_letter_code
_entity_poly.pdbx_strand_id
1 'polypeptide(L)'
;MIKLTLLLSSLELILADYCEFGTCGDNQYCCGENKCCNKTVDIWYYWAGILLIVIIILLLLYFFKKSKCNELQQDEERLLI
;
A
#
# COMPACT_ATOMS: atom_id res chain seq x y z
N MET A 1 -3.16 25.90 5.58
CA MET A 1 -3.95 25.27 4.50
C MET A 1 -4.20 23.77 4.70
N ILE A 2 -3.31 23.01 5.36
CA ILE A 2 -3.48 21.54 5.56
C ILE A 2 -4.64 21.17 6.52
N LYS A 3 -4.95 22.03 7.51
CA LYS A 3 -6.02 21.76 8.49
C LYS A 3 -7.43 21.75 7.88
N LEU A 4 -7.68 22.55 6.84
CA LEU A 4 -9.01 22.63 6.20
C LEU A 4 -9.31 21.38 5.37
N THR A 5 -8.28 20.82 4.73
CA THR A 5 -8.37 19.55 4.00
C THR A 5 -8.62 18.36 4.93
N LEU A 6 -7.99 18.35 6.12
CA LEU A 6 -8.20 17.32 7.14
C LEU A 6 -9.59 17.40 7.82
N LEU A 7 -10.09 18.62 8.02
CA LEU A 7 -11.44 18.88 8.53
C LEU A 7 -12.54 18.49 7.51
N LEU A 8 -12.29 18.66 6.20
CA LEU A 8 -13.20 18.16 5.17
C LEU A 8 -13.28 16.63 5.15
N SER A 9 -12.15 15.93 5.32
CA SER A 9 -12.13 14.45 5.36
C SER A 9 -12.77 13.84 6.62
N SER A 10 -12.94 14.63 7.69
CA SER A 10 -13.66 14.21 8.91
C SER A 10 -15.13 14.67 8.93
N LEU A 11 -15.54 15.44 7.91
CA LEU A 11 -16.91 15.84 7.64
C LEU A 11 -17.55 14.98 6.53
N GLU A 12 -17.05 13.76 6.29
CA GLU A 12 -17.87 12.73 5.66
C GLU A 12 -18.90 12.29 6.70
N LEU A 13 -19.95 13.11 6.74
CA LEU A 13 -21.31 12.80 7.16
C LEU A 13 -21.43 11.49 7.93
N ILE A 14 -21.62 11.64 9.24
CA ILE A 14 -22.39 10.71 10.07
C ILE A 14 -23.87 10.81 9.62
N LEU A 15 -24.15 10.66 8.32
CA LEU A 15 -25.45 10.16 7.89
C LEU A 15 -25.30 8.66 8.08
N ALA A 16 -26.02 8.12 9.07
CA ALA A 16 -26.18 6.69 9.19
C ALA A 16 -26.79 6.21 7.87
N ASP A 17 -25.96 5.70 6.96
CA ASP A 17 -26.37 5.12 5.68
C ASP A 17 -27.17 3.86 5.97
N TYR A 18 -28.44 4.04 6.31
CA TYR A 18 -29.35 2.94 6.61
C TYR A 18 -29.87 2.38 5.28
N CYS A 19 -29.56 1.12 5.02
CA CYS A 19 -29.91 0.39 3.82
C CYS A 19 -31.31 -0.23 4.00
N GLU A 20 -32.35 0.58 3.82
CA GLU A 20 -33.74 0.13 4.07
C GLU A 20 -34.29 -0.81 2.97
N PHE A 21 -33.62 -0.87 1.80
CA PHE A 21 -34.01 -1.70 0.65
C PHE A 21 -32.84 -2.41 -0.07
N GLY A 22 -31.72 -2.65 0.61
CA GLY A 22 -30.53 -3.23 -0.04
C GLY A 22 -29.71 -2.23 -0.86
N THR A 23 -30.14 -0.97 -0.94
CA THR A 23 -29.52 0.07 -1.76
C THR A 23 -28.54 0.92 -0.95
N CYS A 24 -27.29 0.97 -1.43
CA CYS A 24 -26.21 1.83 -0.94
C CYS A 24 -25.59 2.57 -2.13
N GLY A 25 -24.67 3.52 -1.89
CA GLY A 25 -23.95 4.20 -2.96
C GLY A 25 -23.10 3.26 -3.82
N ASP A 26 -22.64 3.73 -4.99
CA ASP A 26 -21.99 2.89 -6.01
C ASP A 26 -20.77 2.09 -5.50
N ASN A 27 -20.04 2.62 -4.51
CA ASN A 27 -18.86 2.01 -3.91
C ASN A 27 -19.11 1.41 -2.52
N GLN A 28 -20.38 1.21 -2.16
CA GLN A 28 -20.80 0.66 -0.89
C GLN A 28 -21.61 -0.63 -1.08
N TYR A 29 -21.72 -1.41 -0.02
CA TYR A 29 -22.58 -2.58 0.05
C TYR A 29 -23.31 -2.61 1.39
N CYS A 30 -24.51 -3.20 1.41
CA CYS A 30 -25.29 -3.33 2.62
C CYS A 30 -24.67 -4.40 3.54
N CYS A 31 -24.37 -4.03 4.78
CA CYS A 31 -23.69 -4.88 5.76
C CYS A 31 -24.37 -4.80 7.14
N GLY A 32 -24.33 -5.89 7.89
CA GLY A 32 -24.74 -5.93 9.30
C GLY A 32 -26.13 -5.35 9.58
N GLU A 33 -26.20 -4.43 10.55
CA GLU A 33 -27.41 -3.77 11.07
C GLU A 33 -28.06 -2.77 10.09
N ASN A 34 -28.26 -3.19 8.84
CA ASN A 34 -28.75 -2.35 7.74
C ASN A 34 -27.90 -1.10 7.54
N LYS A 35 -26.57 -1.19 7.65
CA LYS A 35 -25.65 -0.08 7.40
C LYS A 35 -25.00 -0.24 6.05
N CYS A 36 -24.68 0.84 5.36
CA CYS A 36 -23.81 0.77 4.19
C CYS A 36 -22.34 0.74 4.62
N CYS A 37 -21.64 -0.31 4.21
CA CYS A 37 -20.20 -0.45 4.34
C CYS A 37 -19.53 -0.05 3.03
N ASN A 38 -18.41 0.68 3.10
CA ASN A 38 -17.56 0.86 1.92
C ASN A 38 -17.03 -0.50 1.46
N LYS A 39 -17.03 -0.71 0.14
CA LYS A 39 -16.32 -1.84 -0.47
C LYS A 39 -14.85 -1.69 -0.11
N THR A 40 -14.35 -2.60 0.74
CA THR A 40 -12.94 -2.64 1.09
C THR A 40 -12.13 -2.74 -0.19
N VAL A 41 -11.01 -1.99 -0.26
CA VAL A 41 -10.04 -2.07 -1.36
C VAL A 41 -9.85 -3.52 -1.80
N ASP A 42 -9.96 -3.77 -3.11
CA ASP A 42 -9.91 -5.13 -3.63
C ASP A 42 -8.69 -5.85 -3.06
N ILE A 43 -8.89 -7.08 -2.59
CA ILE A 43 -7.84 -7.94 -2.04
C ILE A 43 -6.59 -7.99 -2.94
N TRP A 44 -6.79 -7.78 -4.24
CA TRP A 44 -5.75 -7.63 -5.26
C TRP A 44 -4.75 -6.51 -4.98
N TYR A 45 -5.19 -5.34 -4.51
CA TYR A 45 -4.29 -4.24 -4.15
C TYR A 45 -3.40 -4.59 -2.96
N TYR A 46 -3.93 -5.35 -2.00
CA TYR A 46 -3.14 -5.84 -0.87
C TYR A 46 -2.01 -6.77 -1.35
N TRP A 47 -2.33 -7.73 -2.22
CA TRP A 47 -1.34 -8.63 -2.81
C TRP A 47 -0.34 -7.91 -3.73
N ALA A 48 -0.78 -6.89 -4.47
CA ALA A 48 0.10 -6.06 -5.30
C ALA A 48 1.13 -5.29 -4.46
N GLY A 49 0.72 -4.76 -3.30
CA GLY A 49 1.63 -4.11 -2.35
C GLY A 49 2.70 -5.07 -1.82
N ILE A 50 2.32 -6.28 -1.44
CA ILE A 50 3.27 -7.32 -0.98
C ILE A 50 4.28 -7.65 -2.09
N LEU A 51 3.81 -7.87 -3.32
CA LEU A 51 4.67 -8.18 -4.47
C LEU A 51 5.70 -7.07 -4.73
N LEU A 52 5.27 -5.80 -4.63
CA LEU A 52 6.16 -4.65 -4.78
C LEU A 52 7.27 -4.62 -3.71
N ILE A 53 6.93 -4.90 -2.44
CA ILE A 53 7.92 -4.96 -1.35
C ILE A 53 8.95 -6.07 -1.61
N VAL A 54 8.50 -7.25 -2.05
CA VAL A 54 9.39 -8.37 -2.37
C VAL A 54 10.39 -7.99 -3.47
N ILE A 55 9.92 -7.32 -4.53
CA ILE A 55 10.78 -6.86 -5.63
C ILE A 55 11.84 -5.88 -5.11
N ILE A 56 11.45 -4.91 -4.27
CA ILE A 56 12.40 -3.95 -3.69
C ILE A 56 13.47 -4.67 -2.87
N ILE A 57 13.08 -5.64 -2.04
CA ILE A 57 14.04 -6.42 -1.24
C ILE A 57 15.00 -7.18 -2.14
N LEU A 58 14.51 -7.83 -3.19
CA LEU A 58 15.35 -8.55 -4.15
C LEU A 58 16.34 -7.62 -4.86
N LEU A 59 15.90 -6.43 -5.27
CA LEU A 59 16.78 -5.42 -5.87
C LEU A 59 17.85 -4.96 -4.88
N LEU A 60 17.48 -4.67 -3.63
CA LEU A 60 18.43 -4.29 -2.60
C LEU A 60 19.46 -5.38 -2.35
N LEU A 61 19.03 -6.64 -2.19
CA LEU A 61 19.93 -7.78 -2.02
C LEU A 61 20.88 -7.95 -3.21
N TYR A 62 20.37 -7.79 -4.43
CA TYR A 62 21.18 -7.81 -5.65
C TYR A 62 22.22 -6.69 -5.64
N PHE A 63 21.83 -5.45 -5.33
CA PHE A 63 22.74 -4.32 -5.24
C PHE A 63 23.80 -4.53 -4.14
N PHE A 64 23.41 -4.98 -2.95
CA PHE A 64 24.35 -5.26 -1.86
C PHE A 64 25.36 -6.35 -2.24
N LYS A 65 24.91 -7.42 -2.90
CA LYS A 65 25.81 -8.47 -3.40
C LYS A 65 26.77 -7.93 -4.46
N LYS A 66 26.27 -7.13 -5.40
CA LYS A 66 27.08 -6.51 -6.44
C LYS A 66 28.14 -5.58 -5.87
N SER A 67 27.78 -4.72 -4.90
CA SER A 67 28.72 -3.82 -4.24
C SER A 67 29.85 -4.59 -3.55
N LYS A 68 29.53 -5.64 -2.79
CA LYS A 68 30.56 -6.47 -2.13
C LYS A 68 31.50 -7.17 -3.11
N CYS A 69 30.99 -7.69 -4.24
CA CYS A 69 31.83 -8.31 -5.26
C CYS A 69 32.78 -7.30 -5.91
N ASN A 70 32.32 -6.07 -6.16
CA ASN A 70 33.18 -5.01 -6.71
C ASN A 70 34.31 -4.63 -5.74
N GLU A 71 34.03 -4.54 -4.44
CA GLU A 71 35.05 -4.25 -3.42
C GLU A 71 36.14 -5.36 -3.38
N LEU A 72 35.72 -6.64 -3.38
CA LEU A 72 36.64 -7.79 -3.38
C LEU A 72 37.55 -7.81 -4.62
N GLN A 73 37.01 -7.52 -5.80
CA GLN A 73 37.78 -7.53 -7.04
C GLN A 73 38.82 -6.39 -7.08
N GLN A 74 38.49 -5.24 -6.50
CA GLN A 74 39.41 -4.11 -6.39
C GLN A 74 40.53 -4.36 -5.37
N ASP A 75 40.27 -5.13 -4.31
CA ASP A 75 41.32 -5.56 -3.38
C ASP A 75 42.27 -6.59 -3.98
N GLU A 76 41.78 -7.52 -4.82
CA GLU A 76 42.62 -8.49 -5.53
C GLU A 76 43.57 -7.82 -6.54
N GLU A 77 43.09 -6.85 -7.32
CA GLU A 77 43.95 -6.09 -8.24
C GLU A 77 45.02 -5.26 -7.52
N ARG A 78 44.74 -4.74 -6.31
CA ARG A 78 45.73 -4.01 -5.50
C ARG A 78 46.81 -4.90 -4.89
N LEU A 79 46.56 -6.19 -4.71
CA LEU A 79 47.54 -7.17 -4.20
C LEU A 79 48.50 -7.67 -5.29
N LEU A 80 48.17 -7.47 -6.56
CA LEU A 80 48.94 -7.93 -7.72
C LEU A 80 49.89 -6.86 -8.32
N ILE A 81 49.91 -5.64 -7.77
CA ILE A 81 50.81 -4.52 -8.14
C ILE A 81 51.82 -4.28 -7.01
#